data_AF-A0A150GE25-F1
#
_entry.id   AF-A0A150GE25-F1
#
_cell.length_a   1.000
_cell.length_b   1.000
_cell.length_c   1.000
_cell.angle_alpha   90.00
_cell.angle_beta   90.00
_cell.angle_gamma   90.00
#
_symmetry.space_group_name_H-M   'P 1'
#
loop_
_entity.id
_entity.type
_entity.pdbx_description
1 polymer ?
#
loop_
_entity_poly.entity_id
_entity_poly.type
_entity_poly.pdbx_seq_one_letter_code
_entity_poly.pdbx_strand_id
1 'polypeptide(L)'
;MALRTPATSWGEAAHYTPFLHVTKSSQITAGAPAVSDRSPGQVRVCGLTFDAALAPAVASVQAAWQERLGRELRYADPTKVQLAFTGSPIDQHLSRAVVCNKLARLLGLDGDNGRADAPLPEGPVLLEGALEPCGDPARGGAGLQATVPLKKNAVLGVDWLPGNDVDSQEAVERANCAVVPVSVRGLVLPVLVALRDIAPREQLLRDYGAGWWRDLAVAWEVAEDDGLDVARLLHGTLL
;
A
#
# COMPACT_ATOMS: atom_id res chain seq x y z
N MET A 1 -39.68 -18.04 63.55
CA MET A 1 -38.71 -18.83 62.77
C MET A 1 -38.34 -17.98 61.55
N ALA A 2 -37.19 -17.31 61.48
CA ALA A 2 -35.82 -17.86 61.35
C ALA A 2 -35.68 -18.64 60.02
N LEU A 3 -34.75 -18.42 59.08
CA LEU A 3 -33.50 -17.64 59.00
C LEU A 3 -33.04 -17.61 57.51
N ARG A 4 -32.34 -16.54 57.12
CA ARG A 4 -31.10 -16.46 56.28
C ARG A 4 -31.05 -16.82 54.77
N THR A 5 -30.61 -15.81 54.00
CA THR A 5 -29.76 -15.76 52.78
C THR A 5 -28.37 -16.42 52.98
N PRO A 6 -27.47 -16.68 51.98
CA PRO A 6 -27.06 -15.78 50.86
C PRO A 6 -26.75 -16.45 49.48
N ALA A 7 -26.79 -15.71 48.35
CA ALA A 7 -25.68 -15.20 47.49
C ALA A 7 -24.87 -16.29 46.73
N THR A 8 -24.38 -16.14 45.48
CA THR A 8 -23.89 -14.95 44.75
C THR A 8 -23.66 -15.28 43.25
N SER A 9 -23.73 -14.25 42.38
CA SER A 9 -23.03 -14.01 41.08
C SER A 9 -23.09 -15.09 40.00
N TRP A 10 -23.36 -14.80 38.72
CA TRP A 10 -22.81 -13.79 37.80
C TRP A 10 -23.99 -13.18 37.01
N GLY A 11 -24.10 -11.89 36.70
CA GLY A 11 -23.11 -10.98 36.14
C GLY A 11 -23.67 -10.41 34.83
N GLU A 12 -24.61 -9.47 34.98
CA GLU A 12 -24.82 -8.27 34.14
C GLU A 12 -24.30 -8.30 32.68
N ALA A 13 -25.17 -8.61 31.71
CA ALA A 13 -24.94 -8.24 30.31
C ALA A 13 -25.67 -6.92 30.04
N ALA A 14 -25.05 -5.83 30.48
CA ALA A 14 -25.46 -4.49 30.10
C ALA A 14 -25.26 -4.27 28.60
N HIS A 15 -26.28 -3.65 28.01
CA HIS A 15 -26.30 -3.01 26.69
C HIS A 15 -24.95 -2.46 26.22
N TYR A 16 -24.54 -2.82 25.00
CA TYR A 16 -24.06 -1.85 24.02
C TYR A 16 -24.07 -2.47 22.61
N THR A 17 -25.12 -2.19 21.84
CA THR A 17 -25.01 -2.12 20.38
C THR A 17 -24.73 -0.67 20.05
N PRO A 18 -23.70 -0.42 19.24
CA PRO A 18 -23.89 0.52 18.15
C PRO A 18 -23.41 -0.13 16.86
N PHE A 19 -24.37 -0.39 15.98
CA PHE A 19 -24.13 -0.22 14.56
C PHE A 19 -23.50 1.16 14.36
N LEU A 20 -22.27 1.23 13.84
CA LEU A 20 -21.68 2.48 13.40
C LEU A 20 -21.25 2.36 11.94
N HIS A 21 -22.05 3.07 11.15
CA HIS A 21 -21.93 3.44 9.76
C HIS A 21 -20.49 3.48 9.21
N VAL A 22 -20.27 2.66 8.18
CA VAL A 22 -19.33 3.01 7.12
C VAL A 22 -19.96 4.15 6.33
N THR A 23 -19.42 5.37 6.42
CA THR A 23 -19.66 6.36 5.36
C THR A 23 -18.89 5.91 4.14
N LYS A 24 -19.61 5.19 3.26
CA LYS A 24 -19.24 5.01 1.86
C LYS A 24 -19.20 6.41 1.23
N SER A 25 -18.04 7.04 1.18
CA SER A 25 -17.86 8.20 0.31
C SER A 25 -17.69 7.69 -1.13
N SER A 26 -18.82 7.29 -1.73
CA SER A 26 -18.96 7.21 -3.18
C SER A 26 -18.92 8.63 -3.73
N GLN A 27 -17.74 9.19 -3.93
CA GLN A 27 -17.57 10.38 -4.78
C GLN A 27 -16.33 10.21 -5.66
N ILE A 28 -16.50 9.44 -6.74
CA ILE A 28 -15.91 9.85 -8.01
C ILE A 28 -16.86 10.92 -8.55
N THR A 29 -16.66 12.15 -8.09
CA THR A 29 -17.20 13.34 -8.77
C THR A 29 -16.00 14.06 -9.35
N ALA A 30 -16.02 14.28 -10.66
CA ALA A 30 -15.00 15.04 -11.38
C ALA A 30 -14.74 16.38 -10.68
N GLY A 31 -13.58 16.51 -10.08
CA GLY A 31 -13.12 17.68 -9.34
C GLY A 31 -11.88 17.26 -8.56
N ALA A 32 -10.78 17.99 -8.70
CA ALA A 32 -9.49 17.68 -8.07
C ALA A 32 -9.69 17.22 -6.61
N PRO A 33 -9.04 16.13 -6.16
CA PRO A 33 -9.23 15.67 -4.80
C PRO A 33 -8.75 16.77 -3.85
N ALA A 34 -9.71 17.35 -3.13
CA ALA A 34 -9.43 18.21 -2.01
C ALA A 34 -8.52 17.44 -1.05
N VAL A 35 -7.44 18.11 -0.66
CA VAL A 35 -6.56 17.70 0.43
C VAL A 35 -7.40 17.77 1.72
N SER A 36 -8.24 16.75 1.96
CA SER A 36 -9.13 16.73 3.12
C SER A 36 -8.48 15.99 4.29
N ASP A 37 -8.37 16.77 5.37
CA ASP A 37 -8.16 16.46 6.78
C ASP A 37 -7.36 15.19 7.10
N ARG A 38 -6.06 15.44 7.33
CA ARG A 38 -5.24 14.58 8.16
C ARG A 38 -5.83 14.60 9.58
N SER A 39 -6.25 13.45 10.09
CA SER A 39 -6.47 13.31 11.53
C SER A 39 -5.14 13.58 12.25
N PRO A 40 -5.12 14.35 13.35
CA PRO A 40 -3.90 14.62 14.10
C PRO A 40 -3.12 13.33 14.38
N GLY A 41 -1.82 13.34 14.09
CA GLY A 41 -0.94 12.20 14.36
C GLY A 41 -0.77 11.19 13.21
N GLN A 42 -1.63 11.18 12.18
CA GLN A 42 -1.43 10.29 11.02
C GLN A 42 -0.12 10.60 10.30
N VAL A 43 0.49 9.62 9.63
CA VAL A 43 1.70 9.82 8.78
C VAL A 43 1.38 9.42 7.35
N ARG A 44 1.87 10.18 6.37
CA ARG A 44 1.70 9.85 4.95
C ARG A 44 3.05 9.60 4.29
N VAL A 45 3.16 8.47 3.60
CA VAL A 45 4.36 8.10 2.83
C VAL A 45 3.93 7.48 1.50
N CYS A 46 4.33 8.10 0.41
CA CYS A 46 4.05 7.73 -0.97
C CYS A 46 2.56 7.48 -1.24
N GLY A 47 1.68 8.30 -0.65
CA GLY A 47 0.23 8.17 -0.79
C GLY A 47 -0.44 7.20 0.18
N LEU A 48 0.33 6.37 0.88
CA LEU A 48 -0.18 5.55 1.98
C LEU A 48 -0.40 6.41 3.22
N THR A 49 -1.52 6.21 3.91
CA THR A 49 -1.82 6.89 5.17
C THR A 49 -1.77 5.88 6.31
N PHE A 50 -0.86 6.10 7.23
CA PHE A 50 -0.72 5.33 8.47
C PHE A 50 -1.48 6.04 9.57
N ASP A 51 -2.24 5.27 10.36
CA ASP A 51 -2.94 5.78 11.53
C ASP A 51 -1.96 6.37 12.57
N ALA A 52 -2.44 7.27 13.43
CA ALA A 52 -1.64 7.89 14.48
C ALA A 52 -0.98 6.87 15.42
N ALA A 53 -1.61 5.72 15.67
CA ALA A 53 -1.02 4.64 16.46
C ALA A 53 0.26 4.05 15.84
N LEU A 54 0.39 4.13 14.51
CA LEU A 54 1.45 3.49 13.73
C LEU A 54 2.56 4.46 13.33
N ALA A 55 2.28 5.76 13.43
CA ALA A 55 3.23 6.83 13.11
C ALA A 55 4.59 6.68 13.83
N PRO A 56 4.67 6.35 15.13
CA PRO A 56 5.97 6.15 15.80
C PRO A 56 6.76 4.99 15.21
N ALA A 57 6.09 3.91 14.83
CA ALA A 57 6.74 2.71 14.32
C ALA A 57 7.26 2.93 12.89
N VAL A 58 6.48 3.62 12.04
CA VAL A 58 6.94 4.09 10.72
C VAL A 58 8.19 4.96 10.84
N ALA A 59 8.17 5.92 11.78
CA ALA A 59 9.32 6.79 12.04
C ALA A 59 10.54 6.00 12.55
N SER A 60 10.34 5.04 13.45
CA SER A 60 11.40 4.17 13.98
C SER A 60 12.07 3.34 12.88
N VAL A 61 11.29 2.72 11.99
CA VAL A 61 11.82 1.93 10.86
C VAL A 61 12.66 2.81 9.93
N GLN A 62 12.19 4.01 9.62
CA GLN A 62 12.95 4.95 8.77
C GLN A 62 14.23 5.44 9.46
N ALA A 63 14.17 5.75 10.75
CA ALA A 63 15.33 6.16 11.53
C ALA A 63 16.38 5.04 11.60
N ALA A 64 15.97 3.82 11.92
CA ALA A 64 16.87 2.66 11.97
C ALA A 64 17.51 2.36 10.60
N TRP A 65 16.76 2.51 9.50
CA TRP A 65 17.32 2.40 8.15
C TRP A 65 18.38 3.49 7.90
N GLN A 66 18.11 4.73 8.31
CA GLN A 66 19.01 5.86 8.11
C GLN A 66 20.28 5.74 8.97
N GLU A 67 20.18 5.24 10.20
CA GLU A 67 21.34 4.94 11.04
C GLU A 67 22.25 3.87 10.41
N ARG A 68 21.64 2.79 9.91
CA ARG A 68 22.35 1.70 9.21
C ARG A 68 23.03 2.14 7.92
N LEU A 69 22.56 3.22 7.29
CA LEU A 69 23.14 3.72 6.06
C LEU A 69 24.63 4.07 6.24
N GLY A 70 25.04 4.52 7.43
CA GLY A 70 26.43 4.84 7.78
C GLY A 70 27.04 5.99 6.98
N ARG A 71 26.23 6.73 6.22
CA ARG A 71 26.62 7.88 5.39
C ARG A 71 25.43 8.81 5.18
N GLU A 72 25.70 10.02 4.68
CA GLU A 72 24.63 10.96 4.34
C GLU A 72 23.79 10.46 3.16
N LEU A 73 22.48 10.73 3.23
CA LEU A 73 21.48 10.28 2.26
C LEU A 73 21.75 10.77 0.83
N ARG A 74 22.29 11.98 0.68
CA ARG A 74 22.63 12.55 -0.64
C ARG A 74 23.68 11.74 -1.42
N TYR A 75 24.46 10.90 -0.74
CA TYR A 75 25.45 10.01 -1.34
C TYR A 75 24.94 8.56 -1.50
N ALA A 76 23.70 8.29 -1.10
CA ALA A 76 23.09 6.98 -1.25
C ALA A 76 22.41 6.88 -2.62
N ASP A 77 22.99 6.09 -3.53
CA ASP A 77 22.36 5.77 -4.83
C ASP A 77 20.92 5.26 -4.60
N PRO A 78 19.89 5.94 -5.13
CA PRO A 78 18.50 5.57 -4.90
C PRO A 78 18.20 4.12 -5.27
N THR A 79 18.72 3.67 -6.41
CA THR A 79 18.38 2.36 -7.00
C THR A 79 19.13 1.19 -6.40
N LYS A 80 20.30 1.46 -5.79
CA LYS A 80 21.16 0.42 -5.21
C LYS A 80 21.07 0.34 -3.69
N VAL A 81 20.65 1.43 -3.03
CA VAL A 81 20.76 1.58 -1.56
C VAL A 81 19.44 1.96 -0.92
N GLN A 82 18.66 2.84 -1.56
CA GLN A 82 17.39 3.30 -0.98
C GLN A 82 16.21 2.41 -1.35
N LEU A 83 16.32 1.68 -2.45
CA LEU A 83 15.29 0.80 -3.00
C LEU A 83 15.74 -0.66 -3.00
N ALA A 84 14.90 -1.57 -2.51
CA ALA A 84 15.16 -3.00 -2.54
C ALA A 84 13.87 -3.81 -2.69
N PHE A 85 13.88 -4.85 -3.53
CA PHE A 85 12.77 -5.81 -3.59
C PHE A 85 12.80 -6.71 -2.35
N THR A 86 11.66 -6.85 -1.66
CA THR A 86 11.58 -7.57 -0.38
C THR A 86 10.87 -8.93 -0.45
N GLY A 87 10.60 -9.46 -1.64
CA GLY A 87 9.86 -10.72 -1.83
C GLY A 87 10.60 -11.82 -2.61
N SER A 88 10.01 -13.03 -2.54
CA SER A 88 10.28 -14.23 -3.37
C SER A 88 10.11 -13.92 -4.88
N PRO A 89 10.35 -14.82 -5.87
CA PRO A 89 10.44 -14.43 -7.28
C PRO A 89 9.06 -14.06 -7.81
N ILE A 90 8.63 -12.82 -7.57
CA ILE A 90 7.44 -12.17 -8.13
C ILE A 90 7.76 -11.82 -9.57
N ASP A 91 7.97 -12.92 -10.29
CA ASP A 91 8.17 -13.05 -11.70
C ASP A 91 9.59 -12.83 -12.24
N GLN A 92 10.16 -13.91 -12.79
CA GLN A 92 11.37 -13.86 -13.64
C GLN A 92 11.18 -12.90 -14.83
N HIS A 93 9.94 -12.53 -15.10
CA HIS A 93 9.56 -11.61 -16.14
C HIS A 93 9.80 -10.13 -15.79
N LEU A 94 10.03 -9.75 -14.53
CA LEU A 94 10.30 -8.36 -14.13
C LEU A 94 11.80 -8.06 -14.00
N SER A 95 12.21 -6.95 -14.61
CA SER A 95 13.57 -6.43 -14.42
C SER A 95 13.64 -5.56 -13.17
N ARG A 96 14.20 -6.10 -12.09
CA ARG A 96 14.39 -5.38 -10.81
C ARG A 96 15.08 -4.03 -10.99
N ALA A 97 16.15 -3.99 -11.78
CA ALA A 97 16.88 -2.77 -12.05
C ALA A 97 16.00 -1.73 -12.75
N VAL A 98 15.22 -2.14 -13.77
CA VAL A 98 14.34 -1.22 -14.50
C VAL A 98 13.23 -0.69 -13.60
N VAL A 99 12.63 -1.55 -12.76
CA VAL A 99 11.60 -1.15 -11.81
C VAL A 99 12.16 -0.18 -10.77
N CYS A 100 13.31 -0.47 -10.14
CA CYS A 100 13.93 0.44 -9.18
C CYS A 100 14.28 1.79 -9.81
N ASN A 101 14.81 1.82 -11.03
CA ASN A 101 15.09 3.08 -11.74
C ASN A 101 13.81 3.90 -12.00
N LYS A 102 12.75 3.24 -12.49
CA LYS A 102 11.47 3.91 -12.77
C LYS A 102 10.79 4.39 -11.50
N LEU A 103 10.82 3.59 -10.43
CA LEU A 103 10.29 3.96 -9.13
C LEU A 103 11.08 5.11 -8.51
N ALA A 104 12.41 5.11 -8.56
CA ALA A 104 13.23 6.21 -8.07
C ALA A 104 12.86 7.54 -8.74
N ARG A 105 12.66 7.52 -10.07
CA ARG A 105 12.20 8.69 -10.83
C ARG A 105 10.78 9.11 -10.43
N LEU A 106 9.87 8.15 -10.30
CA LEU A 106 8.48 8.42 -9.90
C LEU A 106 8.39 9.03 -8.48
N LEU A 107 9.31 8.65 -7.60
CA LEU A 107 9.43 9.18 -6.23
C LEU A 107 10.24 10.49 -6.14
N GLY A 108 10.76 11.01 -7.26
CA GLY A 108 11.61 12.21 -7.27
C GLY A 108 13.00 12.01 -6.64
N LEU A 109 13.45 10.76 -6.49
CA LEU A 109 14.77 10.42 -5.94
C LEU A 109 15.88 10.44 -6.99
N ASP A 110 15.51 10.33 -8.27
CA ASP A 110 16.40 10.29 -9.43
C ASP A 110 15.78 11.04 -10.64
N GLY A 111 16.58 11.32 -11.67
CA GLY A 111 16.17 12.04 -12.89
C GLY A 111 16.52 13.54 -12.86
N ASP A 112 16.09 14.28 -13.89
CA ASP A 112 16.55 15.66 -14.17
C ASP A 112 16.31 16.65 -13.03
N ASN A 113 15.27 16.41 -12.22
CA ASN A 113 14.93 17.21 -11.03
C ASN A 113 14.98 16.39 -9.73
N GLY A 114 15.43 15.13 -9.81
CA GLY A 114 15.45 14.22 -8.67
C GLY A 114 16.59 14.52 -7.72
N ARG A 115 16.40 14.23 -6.43
CA ARG A 115 17.47 14.29 -5.43
C ARG A 115 17.43 13.05 -4.57
N ALA A 116 18.58 12.41 -4.41
CA ALA A 116 18.71 11.21 -3.59
C ALA A 116 18.24 11.44 -2.14
N ASP A 117 18.34 12.65 -1.62
CA ASP A 117 17.90 13.06 -0.29
C ASP A 117 16.54 13.78 -0.24
N ALA A 118 15.79 13.85 -1.36
CA ALA A 118 14.45 14.43 -1.36
C ALA A 118 13.54 13.69 -0.36
N PRO A 119 12.61 14.38 0.34
CA PRO A 119 11.60 13.71 1.14
C PRO A 119 10.74 12.80 0.25
N LEU A 120 10.24 11.69 0.81
CA LEU A 120 9.29 10.84 0.08
C LEU A 120 7.97 11.61 -0.10
N PRO A 121 7.28 11.48 -1.25
CA PRO A 121 6.03 12.19 -1.49
C PRO A 121 4.97 11.84 -0.43
N GLU A 122 4.22 12.81 0.07
CA GLU A 122 3.09 12.50 0.99
C GLU A 122 1.83 12.08 0.21
N GLY A 123 1.61 12.66 -0.97
CA GLY A 123 0.44 12.44 -1.80
C GLY A 123 0.50 11.14 -2.61
N PRO A 124 -0.63 10.76 -3.26
CA PRO A 124 -0.68 9.61 -4.16
C PRO A 124 0.44 9.64 -5.18
N VAL A 125 1.15 8.52 -5.30
CA VAL A 125 2.22 8.35 -6.28
C VAL A 125 1.65 7.54 -7.44
N LEU A 126 1.27 8.23 -8.51
CA LEU A 126 0.78 7.61 -9.74
C LEU A 126 1.56 8.16 -10.94
N LEU A 127 1.73 7.33 -11.96
CA LEU A 127 2.27 7.78 -13.23
C LEU A 127 1.25 8.72 -13.89
N GLU A 128 1.58 10.01 -13.91
CA GLU A 128 0.67 11.06 -14.31
C GLU A 128 0.12 10.84 -15.73
N GLY A 129 -1.20 10.97 -15.86
CA GLY A 129 -1.88 10.88 -17.14
C GLY A 129 -1.83 9.49 -17.79
N ALA A 130 -1.34 8.45 -17.10
CA ALA A 130 -1.23 7.09 -17.62
C ALA A 130 -2.44 6.19 -17.32
N LEU A 131 -3.22 6.54 -16.30
CA LEU A 131 -4.34 5.76 -15.80
C LEU A 131 -5.60 6.64 -15.69
N GLU A 132 -6.75 6.05 -15.97
CA GLU A 132 -8.05 6.66 -15.71
C GLU A 132 -9.05 5.63 -15.18
N PRO A 133 -10.05 6.04 -14.38
CA PRO A 133 -11.15 5.17 -14.01
C PRO A 133 -11.94 4.67 -15.22
N CYS A 134 -12.36 3.41 -15.19
CA CYS A 134 -13.25 2.82 -16.19
C CYS A 134 -14.37 2.01 -15.52
N GLY A 135 -15.39 1.61 -16.28
CA GLY A 135 -16.37 0.64 -15.81
C GLY A 135 -15.80 -0.77 -15.88
N ASP A 136 -16.15 -1.60 -14.90
CA ASP A 136 -15.85 -3.04 -14.90
C ASP A 136 -17.13 -3.85 -14.67
N PRO A 137 -17.95 -4.02 -15.71
CA PRO A 137 -19.19 -4.78 -15.57
C PRO A 137 -18.93 -6.27 -15.31
N ALA A 138 -17.78 -6.81 -15.73
CA ALA A 138 -17.44 -8.21 -15.54
C ALA A 138 -17.17 -8.54 -14.07
N ARG A 139 -16.63 -7.58 -13.29
CA ARG A 139 -16.40 -7.69 -11.84
C ARG A 139 -17.36 -6.84 -11.01
N GLY A 140 -18.42 -6.30 -11.64
CA GLY A 140 -19.50 -5.58 -10.97
C GLY A 140 -19.10 -4.23 -10.35
N GLY A 141 -18.06 -3.55 -10.87
CA GLY A 141 -17.47 -2.39 -10.21
C GLY A 141 -16.78 -1.38 -11.11
N ALA A 142 -15.85 -0.63 -10.51
CA ALA A 142 -15.02 0.36 -11.18
C ALA A 142 -13.61 -0.21 -11.42
N GLY A 143 -13.10 -0.02 -12.62
CA GLY A 143 -11.78 -0.42 -13.09
C GLY A 143 -10.79 0.74 -13.19
N LEU A 144 -9.54 0.41 -13.47
CA LEU A 144 -8.57 1.32 -14.06
C LEU A 144 -8.23 0.83 -15.47
N GLN A 145 -8.04 1.76 -16.41
CA GLN A 145 -7.52 1.45 -17.73
C GLN A 145 -6.36 2.37 -18.09
N ALA A 146 -5.50 1.90 -18.99
CA ALA A 146 -4.41 2.71 -19.51
C ALA A 146 -4.97 3.80 -20.45
N THR A 147 -4.52 5.04 -20.29
CA THR A 147 -4.86 6.15 -21.21
C THR A 147 -3.87 6.23 -22.38
N VAL A 148 -2.65 5.74 -22.16
CA VAL A 148 -1.52 5.76 -23.08
C VAL A 148 -0.90 4.36 -23.18
N PRO A 149 -0.09 4.06 -24.22
CA PRO A 149 0.62 2.79 -24.27
C PRO A 149 1.60 2.66 -23.11
N LEU A 150 1.49 1.59 -22.33
CA LEU A 150 2.42 1.29 -21.23
C LEU A 150 3.37 0.19 -21.68
N LYS A 151 4.63 0.31 -21.28
CA LYS A 151 5.66 -0.69 -21.58
C LYS A 151 5.79 -1.69 -20.44
N LYS A 152 6.23 -2.91 -20.78
CA LYS A 152 6.66 -3.89 -19.79
C LYS A 152 7.64 -3.26 -18.78
N ASN A 153 7.49 -3.61 -17.51
CA ASN A 153 8.18 -3.03 -16.36
C ASN A 153 7.85 -1.56 -16.08
N ALA A 154 6.83 -0.95 -16.70
CA ALA A 154 6.38 0.37 -16.30
C ALA A 154 5.90 0.36 -14.84
N VAL A 155 6.41 1.29 -14.04
CA VAL A 155 5.92 1.53 -12.68
C VAL A 155 4.78 2.52 -12.80
N LEU A 156 3.59 2.10 -12.39
CA LEU A 156 2.35 2.85 -12.56
C LEU A 156 1.98 3.64 -11.31
N GLY A 157 2.51 3.25 -10.16
CA GLY A 157 2.30 3.95 -8.91
C GLY A 157 2.68 3.14 -7.68
N VAL A 158 2.57 3.79 -6.52
CA VAL A 158 2.41 3.10 -5.23
C VAL A 158 0.91 2.97 -5.02
N ASP A 159 0.41 1.74 -5.04
CA ASP A 159 -1.04 1.47 -5.13
C ASP A 159 -1.54 0.82 -3.84
N TRP A 160 -2.51 1.48 -3.21
CA TRP A 160 -3.45 0.86 -2.29
C TRP A 160 -4.87 1.37 -2.56
N LEU A 161 -5.35 1.12 -3.77
CA LEU A 161 -6.76 1.26 -4.10
C LEU A 161 -7.43 -0.13 -4.05
N PRO A 162 -8.29 -0.39 -3.04
CA PRO A 162 -9.07 -1.62 -3.01
C PRO A 162 -10.01 -1.71 -4.21
N GLY A 163 -10.12 -2.92 -4.80
CA GLY A 163 -11.03 -3.21 -5.91
C GLY A 163 -10.34 -3.23 -7.29
N ASN A 164 -10.58 -4.31 -8.04
CA ASN A 164 -9.92 -4.80 -9.29
C ASN A 164 -9.03 -6.03 -9.13
N ASP A 165 -9.23 -6.76 -8.04
CA ASP A 165 -8.42 -7.91 -7.68
C ASP A 165 -8.83 -9.13 -8.53
N VAL A 166 -7.90 -10.05 -8.61
CA VAL A 166 -7.94 -11.21 -9.50
C VAL A 166 -7.87 -12.44 -8.59
N ASP A 167 -9.03 -12.92 -8.15
CA ASP A 167 -9.11 -13.93 -7.09
C ASP A 167 -9.00 -15.39 -7.59
N SER A 168 -8.95 -15.61 -8.91
CA SER A 168 -8.86 -16.95 -9.51
C SER A 168 -7.56 -17.17 -10.31
N GLN A 169 -7.07 -18.41 -10.30
CA GLN A 169 -5.84 -18.80 -11.01
C GLN A 169 -5.91 -18.55 -12.53
N GLU A 170 -7.09 -18.72 -13.14
CA GLU A 170 -7.37 -18.38 -14.54
C GLU A 170 -7.26 -16.86 -14.79
N ALA A 171 -7.57 -16.06 -13.78
CA ALA A 171 -7.50 -14.62 -13.89
C ALA A 171 -6.05 -14.11 -13.64
N VAL A 172 -5.22 -14.83 -12.87
CA VAL A 172 -3.78 -14.55 -12.72
C VAL A 172 -3.06 -14.62 -14.06
N GLU A 173 -3.38 -15.62 -14.90
CA GLU A 173 -2.80 -15.73 -16.26
C GLU A 173 -3.18 -14.56 -17.17
N ARG A 174 -4.27 -13.84 -16.85
CA ARG A 174 -4.74 -12.69 -17.59
C ARG A 174 -4.22 -11.36 -17.02
N ALA A 175 -3.58 -11.39 -15.86
CA ALA A 175 -3.02 -10.20 -15.25
C ALA A 175 -2.00 -9.54 -16.18
N ASN A 176 -2.16 -8.24 -16.37
CA ASN A 176 -1.22 -7.42 -17.14
C ASN A 176 -0.42 -6.49 -16.23
N CYS A 177 -0.76 -6.45 -14.94
CA CYS A 177 -0.01 -5.77 -13.89
C CYS A 177 0.20 -6.70 -12.70
N ALA A 178 1.25 -6.46 -11.92
CA ALA A 178 1.48 -7.06 -10.62
C ALA A 178 1.73 -6.00 -9.55
N VAL A 179 1.34 -6.30 -8.32
CA VAL A 179 1.74 -5.52 -7.14
C VAL A 179 2.97 -6.17 -6.54
N VAL A 180 4.09 -5.45 -6.52
CA VAL A 180 5.38 -5.95 -6.02
C VAL A 180 5.82 -5.19 -4.77
N PRO A 181 6.40 -5.85 -3.76
CA PRO A 181 6.84 -5.21 -2.55
C PRO A 181 8.23 -4.60 -2.78
N VAL A 182 8.34 -3.30 -2.55
CA VAL A 182 9.62 -2.60 -2.64
C VAL A 182 9.86 -1.86 -1.33
N SER A 183 10.95 -2.20 -0.64
CA SER A 183 11.46 -1.39 0.45
C SER A 183 12.00 -0.08 -0.11
N VAL A 184 11.47 1.03 0.40
CA VAL A 184 11.88 2.40 0.12
C VAL A 184 12.30 3.01 1.44
N ARG A 185 13.60 3.22 1.61
CA ARG A 185 14.19 3.76 2.87
C ARG A 185 13.72 3.01 4.12
N GLY A 186 13.68 1.68 4.03
CA GLY A 186 13.26 0.80 5.12
C GLY A 186 11.77 0.46 5.15
N LEU A 187 10.91 1.27 4.53
CA LEU A 187 9.46 1.01 4.49
C LEU A 187 9.08 0.16 3.28
N VAL A 188 8.35 -0.93 3.48
CA VAL A 188 7.85 -1.75 2.37
C VAL A 188 6.59 -1.12 1.77
N LEU A 189 6.65 -0.79 0.49
CA LEU A 189 5.54 -0.20 -0.27
C LEU A 189 5.03 -1.18 -1.33
N PRO A 190 3.70 -1.28 -1.55
CA PRO A 190 3.11 -1.99 -2.67
C PRO A 190 3.24 -1.16 -3.95
N VAL A 191 4.00 -1.66 -4.92
CA VAL A 191 4.30 -0.96 -6.18
C VAL A 191 3.60 -1.66 -7.33
N LEU A 192 2.77 -0.93 -8.08
CA LEU A 192 2.06 -1.45 -9.24
C LEU A 192 2.96 -1.41 -10.49
N VAL A 193 3.18 -2.56 -11.13
CA VAL A 193 4.10 -2.72 -12.27
C VAL A 193 3.43 -3.46 -13.42
N ALA A 194 3.61 -2.96 -14.65
CA ALA A 194 3.15 -3.64 -15.85
C ALA A 194 3.98 -4.90 -16.17
N LEU A 195 3.34 -6.05 -16.29
CA LEU A 195 3.95 -7.35 -16.60
C LEU A 195 4.28 -7.50 -18.09
N ARG A 196 3.59 -6.75 -18.95
CA ARG A 196 3.76 -6.71 -20.40
C ARG A 196 3.47 -5.31 -20.95
N ASP A 197 3.59 -5.15 -22.26
CA ASP A 197 3.07 -3.96 -22.93
C ASP A 197 1.52 -3.96 -22.83
N ILE A 198 0.95 -2.79 -22.53
CA ILE A 198 -0.49 -2.56 -22.34
C ILE A 198 -0.93 -1.48 -23.32
N ALA A 199 -1.97 -1.76 -24.09
CA ALA A 199 -2.49 -0.81 -25.07
C ALA A 199 -3.33 0.30 -24.40
N PRO A 200 -3.50 1.47 -25.05
CA PRO A 200 -4.49 2.44 -24.62
C PRO A 200 -5.88 1.82 -24.53
N ARG A 201 -6.66 2.26 -23.54
CA ARG A 201 -8.01 1.76 -23.17
C ARG A 201 -8.04 0.31 -22.71
N GLU A 202 -6.90 -0.36 -22.59
CA GLU A 202 -6.84 -1.68 -22.00
C GLU A 202 -6.97 -1.59 -20.48
N GLN A 203 -7.86 -2.40 -19.93
CA GLN A 203 -8.10 -2.46 -18.50
C GLN A 203 -6.91 -3.09 -17.75
N LEU A 204 -6.55 -2.52 -16.61
CA LEU A 204 -5.55 -3.08 -15.72
C LEU A 204 -6.15 -4.22 -14.89
N LEU A 205 -5.51 -5.38 -14.99
CA LEU A 205 -5.81 -6.59 -14.24
C LEU A 205 -4.60 -6.89 -13.36
N ARG A 206 -4.79 -6.79 -12.04
CA ARG A 206 -3.70 -6.83 -11.05
C ARG A 206 -3.57 -8.25 -10.48
N ASP A 207 -2.40 -8.85 -10.66
CA ASP A 207 -2.01 -10.00 -9.87
C ASP A 207 -1.40 -9.52 -8.54
N TYR A 208 -2.04 -9.90 -7.43
CA TYR A 208 -1.49 -9.71 -6.09
C TYR A 208 -0.53 -10.83 -5.70
N GLY A 209 -0.40 -11.87 -6.53
CA GLY A 209 0.31 -13.11 -6.29
C GLY A 209 -0.44 -14.02 -5.32
N ALA A 210 -0.63 -15.28 -5.70
CA ALA A 210 -1.58 -16.20 -5.06
C ALA A 210 -1.28 -16.65 -3.61
N GLY A 211 -0.27 -16.12 -2.92
CA GLY A 211 0.05 -16.55 -1.55
C GLY A 211 1.06 -15.72 -0.76
N TRP A 212 1.99 -15.05 -1.45
CA TRP A 212 3.14 -14.42 -0.78
C TRP A 212 2.78 -13.24 0.12
N TRP A 213 1.64 -12.56 -0.10
CA TRP A 213 1.16 -11.53 0.83
C TRP A 213 0.67 -12.11 2.16
N ARG A 214 0.04 -13.30 2.12
CA ARG A 214 -0.31 -14.05 3.35
C ARG A 214 0.95 -14.54 4.07
N ASP A 215 2.01 -14.86 3.33
CA ASP A 215 3.29 -15.26 3.91
C ASP A 215 4.10 -14.07 4.46
N LEU A 216 3.97 -12.87 3.87
CA LEU A 216 4.48 -11.65 4.51
C LEU A 216 3.67 -11.25 5.74
N ALA A 217 2.38 -11.58 5.86
CA ALA A 217 1.68 -11.36 7.13
C ALA A 217 2.44 -12.01 8.32
N VAL A 218 3.03 -13.19 8.11
CA VAL A 218 3.90 -13.88 9.10
C VAL A 218 5.26 -13.18 9.28
N ALA A 219 5.90 -12.71 8.20
CA ALA A 219 7.14 -11.92 8.33
C ALA A 219 6.93 -10.57 9.03
N TRP A 220 5.68 -10.08 9.05
CA TRP A 220 5.27 -8.88 9.76
C TRP A 220 4.75 -9.17 11.17
N GLU A 221 4.52 -10.43 11.57
CA GLU A 221 4.37 -10.82 13.00
C GLU A 221 5.63 -10.45 13.81
N VAL A 222 6.81 -10.42 13.17
CA VAL A 222 8.04 -9.91 13.81
C VAL A 222 7.97 -8.40 14.04
N ALA A 223 7.28 -7.65 13.18
CA ALA A 223 6.98 -6.24 13.42
C ALA A 223 5.87 -6.06 14.48
N GLU A 224 4.94 -7.01 14.60
CA GLU A 224 3.98 -7.08 15.72
C GLU A 224 4.67 -7.30 17.08
N ASP A 225 5.76 -8.08 17.11
CA ASP A 225 6.62 -8.26 18.30
C ASP A 225 7.27 -6.92 18.75
N ASP A 226 7.50 -6.00 17.80
CA ASP A 226 7.92 -4.61 18.03
C ASP A 226 6.73 -3.60 18.16
N GLY A 227 5.49 -4.09 18.20
CA GLY A 227 4.28 -3.32 18.50
C GLY A 227 3.45 -2.81 17.30
N LEU A 228 3.70 -3.29 16.08
CA LEU A 228 2.98 -2.89 14.85
C LEU A 228 1.83 -3.87 14.52
N ASP A 229 0.60 -3.60 14.98
CA ASP A 229 -0.58 -4.43 14.66
C ASP A 229 -1.03 -4.25 13.19
N VAL A 230 -0.91 -5.31 12.40
CA VAL A 230 -1.19 -5.32 10.96
C VAL A 230 -2.69 -5.30 10.67
N ALA A 231 -3.52 -5.95 11.50
CA ALA A 231 -4.98 -5.89 11.35
C ALA A 231 -5.51 -4.47 11.58
N ARG A 232 -4.90 -3.72 12.50
CA ARG A 232 -5.21 -2.29 12.73
C ARG A 232 -4.69 -1.39 11.62
N LEU A 233 -3.53 -1.71 11.02
CA LEU A 233 -2.96 -1.00 9.87
C LEU A 233 -3.77 -1.19 8.58
N LEU A 234 -4.37 -2.38 8.40
CA LEU A 234 -5.08 -2.76 7.18
C LEU A 234 -6.60 -2.55 7.23
N HIS A 235 -7.24 -2.63 8.39
CA HIS A 235 -8.70 -2.54 8.52
C HIS A 235 -9.22 -1.32 9.27
N GLY A 236 -8.35 -0.46 9.82
CA GLY A 236 -8.76 0.77 10.49
C GLY A 236 -9.83 0.51 11.57
N THR A 237 -9.59 -0.43 12.47
CA THR A 237 -10.54 -0.71 13.57
C THR A 237 -10.19 0.18 14.76
N LEU A 238 -11.11 1.09 15.09
CA LEU A 238 -11.17 1.74 16.40
C LEU A 238 -11.52 0.70 17.48
N LEU A 239 -10.97 0.93 18.67
CA LEU A 239 -11.45 0.32 19.93
C LEU A 239 -12.92 0.69 20.19
#